data_AF-A0A2N0VVH2-F1
#
_entry.id   AF-A0A2N0VVH2-F1
#
_cell.length_a   1.000
_cell.length_b   1.000
_cell.length_c   1.000
_cell.angle_alpha   90.00
_cell.angle_beta   90.00
_cell.angle_gamma   90.00
#
_symmetry.space_group_name_H-M   'P 1'
#
loop_
_entity.id
_entity.type
_entity.pdbx_description
1 polymer ?
#
loop_
_entity_poly.entity_id
_entity_poly.type
_entity_poly.pdbx_seq_one_letter_code
_entity_poly.pdbx_strand_id
1 'polypeptide(L)'
;MFFQNPKRQSRDALISDLASNDVNKICAALVSISFYESDWKWAQDICLDCLKSDNIEVSKIAATCLGHIVRIHGMLEIDKVLDAFKQQEKNKAISGYISDAIDDINIFLVKNDV
;
A
#
# COMPACT_ATOMS: atom_id res chain seq x y z
N MET A 1 -15.40 -16.22 2.62
CA MET A 1 -14.15 -15.45 2.73
C MET A 1 -13.35 -16.04 3.89
N PHE A 2 -12.10 -16.46 3.67
CA PHE A 2 -11.24 -16.97 4.73
C PHE A 2 -10.27 -15.87 5.13
N PHE A 3 -10.27 -15.51 6.41
CA PHE A 3 -9.31 -14.56 6.96
C PHE A 3 -7.92 -15.23 7.01
N GLN A 4 -6.90 -14.50 6.56
CA GLN A 4 -5.50 -14.90 6.67
C GLN A 4 -4.73 -13.80 7.39
N ASN A 5 -3.99 -14.17 8.43
CA ASN A 5 -3.07 -13.24 9.07
C ASN A 5 -1.90 -12.94 8.12
N PRO A 6 -1.49 -11.66 8.00
CA PRO A 6 -0.22 -11.32 7.37
C PRO A 6 0.92 -12.12 7.99
N LYS A 7 1.86 -12.58 7.16
CA LYS A 7 3.05 -13.30 7.63
C LYS A 7 4.26 -12.39 7.49
N ARG A 8 5.07 -12.29 8.53
CA ARG A 8 6.37 -11.63 8.43
C ARG A 8 7.30 -12.49 7.57
N GLN A 9 7.99 -11.86 6.63
CA GLN A 9 8.97 -12.48 5.74
C GLN A 9 10.29 -11.70 5.81
N SER A 10 11.40 -12.31 5.37
CA SER A 10 12.65 -11.57 5.19
C SER A 10 12.57 -10.64 3.99
N ARG A 11 13.33 -9.54 4.00
CA ARG A 11 13.37 -8.59 2.89
C ARG A 11 13.73 -9.26 1.55
N ASP A 12 14.67 -10.20 1.54
CA ASP A 12 15.02 -10.95 0.33
C ASP A 12 13.85 -11.79 -0.20
N ALA A 13 13.08 -12.42 0.67
CA ALA A 13 11.90 -13.19 0.28
C ALA A 13 10.80 -12.26 -0.27
N LEU A 14 10.61 -11.09 0.35
CA LEU A 14 9.67 -10.07 -0.12
C LEU A 14 10.04 -9.57 -1.53
N ILE A 15 11.32 -9.26 -1.75
CA ILE A 15 11.82 -8.84 -3.08
C ILE A 15 11.60 -9.97 -4.10
N SER A 16 11.87 -11.22 -3.74
CA SER A 16 11.63 -12.36 -4.62
C SER A 16 10.15 -12.55 -4.96
N ASP A 17 9.24 -12.33 -4.01
CA ASP A 17 7.80 -12.47 -4.22
C ASP A 17 7.26 -11.31 -5.10
N LEU A 18 7.74 -10.09 -4.88
CA LEU A 18 7.43 -8.92 -5.71
C LEU A 18 7.91 -9.06 -7.16
N ALA A 19 9.06 -9.69 -7.37
CA ALA A 19 9.61 -9.96 -8.70
C ALA A 19 8.97 -11.16 -9.40
N SER A 20 8.06 -11.88 -8.74
CA SER A 20 7.34 -13.01 -9.33
C SER A 20 6.21 -12.53 -10.24
N ASN A 21 5.71 -13.42 -11.12
CA ASN A 21 4.48 -13.16 -11.89
C ASN A 21 3.23 -13.67 -11.16
N ASP A 22 3.34 -14.06 -9.88
CA ASP A 22 2.23 -14.58 -9.08
C ASP A 22 1.58 -13.43 -8.30
N VAL A 23 0.40 -13.02 -8.77
CA VAL A 23 -0.40 -11.94 -8.17
C VAL A 23 -0.64 -12.19 -6.68
N ASN A 24 -0.87 -13.44 -6.26
CA ASN A 24 -1.13 -13.74 -4.86
C ASN A 24 0.11 -13.52 -4.00
N LYS A 25 1.30 -13.85 -4.53
CA LYS A 25 2.57 -13.62 -3.83
C LYS A 25 2.87 -12.13 -3.73
N ILE A 26 2.69 -11.38 -4.81
CA ILE A 26 2.88 -9.92 -4.82
C ILE A 26 1.96 -9.27 -3.78
N CYS A 27 0.66 -9.62 -3.79
CA CYS A 27 -0.30 -9.05 -2.83
C CYS A 27 0.03 -9.43 -1.38
N ALA A 28 0.43 -10.69 -1.12
CA ALA A 28 0.86 -11.11 0.21
C ALA A 28 2.11 -10.36 0.68
N ALA A 29 3.08 -10.15 -0.23
CA ALA A 29 4.29 -9.39 0.05
C ALA A 29 3.98 -7.92 0.38
N LEU A 30 3.11 -7.25 -0.39
CA LEU A 30 2.68 -5.87 -0.12
C LEU A 30 2.07 -5.73 1.29
N VAL A 31 1.18 -6.64 1.67
CA VAL A 31 0.58 -6.63 3.01
C VAL A 31 1.63 -6.88 4.07
N SER A 32 2.53 -7.85 3.87
CA SER A 32 3.64 -8.12 4.80
C SER A 32 4.54 -6.89 5.00
N ILE A 33 4.91 -6.22 3.90
CA ILE A 33 5.73 -5.00 3.89
C ILE A 33 5.05 -3.91 4.73
N SER A 34 3.79 -3.60 4.45
CA SER A 34 3.05 -2.56 5.18
C SER A 34 2.90 -2.81 6.67
N PHE A 35 2.92 -4.08 7.11
CA PHE A 35 2.74 -4.45 8.51
C PHE A 35 4.03 -4.59 9.31
N TYR A 36 5.13 -4.98 8.67
CA TYR A 36 6.31 -5.48 9.39
C TYR A 36 7.62 -4.79 9.06
N GLU A 37 7.71 -4.06 7.95
CA GLU A 37 8.95 -3.40 7.55
C GLU A 37 9.11 -2.09 8.32
N SER A 38 10.25 -1.92 9.00
CA SER A 38 10.51 -0.71 9.78
C SER A 38 10.82 0.51 8.93
N ASP A 39 11.31 0.29 7.71
CA ASP A 39 11.59 1.34 6.73
C ASP A 39 10.30 1.71 6.00
N TRP A 40 9.53 2.61 6.62
CA TRP A 40 8.25 3.07 6.09
C TRP A 40 8.38 3.69 4.69
N LYS A 41 9.53 4.33 4.41
CA LYS A 41 9.76 5.00 3.13
C LYS A 41 10.00 3.99 2.03
N TRP A 42 10.80 2.95 2.30
CA TRP A 42 10.93 1.82 1.39
C TRP A 42 9.59 1.11 1.16
N ALA A 43 8.81 0.87 2.22
CA ALA A 43 7.48 0.27 2.11
C ALA A 43 6.53 1.10 1.23
N GLN A 44 6.53 2.42 1.41
CA GLN A 44 5.75 3.35 0.59
C GLN A 44 6.16 3.29 -0.88
N ASP A 45 7.46 3.33 -1.16
CA ASP A 45 7.96 3.38 -2.53
C ASP A 45 7.61 2.11 -3.30
N ILE A 46 7.68 0.94 -2.65
CA ILE A 46 7.19 -0.31 -3.23
C ILE A 46 5.68 -0.24 -3.51
N CYS A 47 4.87 0.27 -2.58
CA CYS A 47 3.43 0.40 -2.82
C CYS A 47 3.12 1.37 -3.97
N LEU A 48 3.87 2.48 -4.09
CA LEU A 48 3.70 3.44 -5.18
C LEU A 48 4.05 2.86 -6.55
N ASP A 49 5.05 1.99 -6.62
CA ASP A 49 5.39 1.29 -7.86
C ASP A 49 4.32 0.25 -8.20
N CYS A 50 3.85 -0.54 -7.22
CA CYS A 50 2.79 -1.52 -7.42
C CYS A 50 1.42 -0.89 -7.74
N LEU A 51 1.14 0.34 -7.29
CA LEU A 51 -0.08 1.07 -7.63
C LEU A 51 -0.22 1.31 -9.15
N LYS A 52 0.90 1.35 -9.87
CA LYS A 52 0.96 1.53 -11.33
C LYS A 52 0.88 0.21 -12.10
N SER A 53 0.66 -0.91 -11.42
CA SER A 53 0.59 -2.23 -12.05
C SER A 53 -0.57 -2.32 -13.04
N ASP A 54 -0.36 -3.03 -14.15
CA ASP A 54 -1.42 -3.41 -15.08
C ASP A 54 -2.39 -4.43 -14.46
N ASN A 55 -1.97 -5.11 -13.39
CA ASN A 55 -2.84 -6.00 -12.64
C ASN A 55 -3.65 -5.22 -11.60
N ILE A 56 -4.96 -5.12 -11.84
CA ILE A 56 -5.90 -4.39 -10.98
C ILE A 56 -5.84 -4.84 -9.52
N GLU A 57 -5.65 -6.14 -9.24
CA GLU A 57 -5.61 -6.64 -7.87
C GLU A 57 -4.36 -6.16 -7.12
N VAL A 58 -3.21 -6.14 -7.79
CA VAL A 58 -1.98 -5.56 -7.24
C VAL A 58 -2.17 -4.08 -6.93
N SER A 59 -2.76 -3.31 -7.85
CA SER A 59 -2.99 -1.87 -7.65
C SER A 59 -3.97 -1.57 -6.52
N LYS A 60 -5.02 -2.40 -6.35
CA LYS A 60 -5.95 -2.29 -5.21
C LYS A 60 -5.23 -2.52 -3.88
N ILE A 61 -4.48 -3.62 -3.77
CA ILE A 61 -3.75 -3.96 -2.55
C ILE A 61 -2.69 -2.91 -2.24
N ALA A 62 -2.00 -2.39 -3.24
CA ALA A 62 -1.06 -1.30 -3.08
C ALA A 62 -1.70 -0.03 -2.48
N ALA A 63 -2.88 0.38 -2.99
CA ALA A 63 -3.63 1.51 -2.43
C ALA A 63 -3.99 1.27 -0.96
N THR A 64 -4.53 0.09 -0.62
CA THR A 64 -4.82 -0.28 0.78
C THR A 64 -3.57 -0.27 1.66
N CYS A 65 -2.43 -0.76 1.15
CA CYS A 65 -1.19 -0.83 1.91
C CYS A 65 -0.61 0.57 2.21
N LEU A 66 -0.87 1.58 1.37
CA LEU A 66 -0.51 2.97 1.70
C LEU A 66 -1.28 3.47 2.92
N GLY A 67 -2.58 3.15 3.05
CA GLY A 67 -3.36 3.42 4.26
C GLY A 67 -2.84 2.67 5.49
N HIS A 68 -2.45 1.40 5.33
CA HIS A 68 -1.80 0.63 6.40
C HIS A 68 -0.50 1.26 6.88
N ILE A 69 0.36 1.72 5.96
CA ILE A 69 1.64 2.36 6.32
C ILE A 69 1.38 3.58 7.18
N VAL A 70 0.42 4.42 6.79
CA VAL A 70 0.01 5.58 7.58
C VAL A 70 -0.47 5.17 8.98
N ARG A 71 -1.37 4.20 9.06
CA ARG A 71 -1.95 3.73 10.32
C ARG A 71 -0.91 3.11 11.28
N ILE A 72 0.11 2.45 10.74
CA ILE A 72 1.11 1.70 11.52
C ILE A 72 2.31 2.58 11.86
N HIS A 73 2.80 3.37 10.91
CA HIS A 73 4.02 4.16 11.07
C HIS A 73 3.76 5.63 11.38
N GLY A 74 2.55 6.15 11.13
CA GLY A 74 2.25 7.57 11.28
C GLY A 74 3.12 8.45 10.38
N MET A 75 3.59 7.92 9.24
CA MET A 75 4.52 8.58 8.33
C MET A 75 4.13 8.30 6.88
N LEU A 76 4.24 9.31 6.02
CA LEU A 76 4.07 9.22 4.58
C LEU A 76 4.63 10.48 3.91
N GLU A 77 5.18 10.35 2.70
CA GLU A 77 5.41 11.47 1.80
C GLU A 77 4.07 11.87 1.14
N ILE A 78 3.24 12.62 1.88
CA ILE A 78 1.84 12.90 1.53
C ILE A 78 1.70 13.42 0.09
N ASP A 79 2.47 14.45 -0.29
CA ASP A 79 2.38 15.05 -1.64
C ASP A 79 2.64 14.01 -2.74
N LYS A 80 3.65 13.16 -2.56
CA LYS A 80 4.01 12.09 -3.50
C LYS A 80 2.89 11.06 -3.66
N VAL A 81 2.24 10.71 -2.55
CA VAL A 81 1.15 9.73 -2.55
C VAL A 81 -0.12 10.32 -3.16
N LEU A 82 -0.48 11.56 -2.81
CA LEU A 82 -1.65 12.23 -3.39
C LEU A 82 -1.50 12.46 -4.90
N ASP A 83 -0.30 12.80 -5.36
CA ASP A 83 -0.01 12.90 -6.80
C ASP A 83 -0.16 11.56 -7.52
N ALA A 84 0.27 10.46 -6.89
CA ALA A 84 0.09 9.12 -7.45
C ALA A 84 -1.39 8.70 -7.48
N PHE A 85 -2.17 9.03 -6.44
CA PHE A 85 -3.62 8.81 -6.44
C PHE A 85 -4.34 9.62 -7.52
N LYS A 86 -3.94 10.87 -7.72
CA LYS A 86 -4.49 11.73 -8.78
C LYS A 86 -4.21 11.15 -10.17
N GLN A 87 -3.04 10.55 -10.39
CA GLN A 87 -2.74 9.85 -11.66
C GLN A 87 -3.69 8.66 -11.92
N GLN A 88 -4.29 8.10 -10.87
CA GLN A 88 -5.23 6.99 -10.94
C GLN A 88 -6.71 7.41 -10.86
N GLU A 89 -7.02 8.71 -10.86
CA GLU A 89 -8.38 9.24 -10.63
C GLU A 89 -9.44 8.65 -11.58
N LYS A 90 -9.06 8.36 -12.83
CA LYS A 90 -9.98 7.79 -13.84
C LYS A 90 -10.16 6.27 -13.71
N ASN A 91 -9.37 5.60 -12.88
CA ASN A 91 -9.42 4.16 -12.69
C ASN A 91 -10.51 3.77 -11.68
N LYS A 92 -11.74 3.63 -12.18
CA LYS A 92 -12.91 3.25 -11.37
C LYS A 92 -12.76 1.91 -10.64
N ALA A 93 -11.86 1.03 -11.09
CA ALA A 93 -11.66 -0.26 -10.45
C ALA A 93 -10.94 -0.16 -9.10
N ILE A 94 -10.21 0.94 -8.85
CA ILE A 94 -9.42 1.14 -7.63
C ILE A 94 -9.82 2.38 -6.83
N SER A 95 -10.77 3.18 -7.31
CA SER A 95 -11.16 4.45 -6.69
C SER A 95 -11.64 4.30 -5.25
N GLY A 96 -12.34 3.21 -4.92
CA GLY A 96 -12.77 2.93 -3.54
C GLY A 96 -11.59 2.72 -2.59
N TYR A 97 -10.58 1.95 -3.02
CA TYR A 97 -9.38 1.67 -2.22
C TYR A 97 -8.51 2.91 -2.03
N ILE A 98 -8.45 3.78 -3.04
CA ILE A 98 -7.81 5.09 -2.92
C ILE A 98 -8.55 5.98 -1.93
N SER A 99 -9.89 5.99 -1.97
CA SER A 99 -10.70 6.74 -1.01
C SER A 99 -10.43 6.29 0.42
N ASP A 100 -10.40 4.97 0.66
CA ASP A 100 -10.11 4.42 1.99
C ASP A 100 -8.70 4.84 2.48
N ALA A 101 -7.69 4.81 1.60
CA ALA A 101 -6.33 5.24 1.94
C ALA A 101 -6.25 6.75 2.24
N ILE A 102 -7.02 7.58 1.53
CA ILE A 102 -7.14 9.01 1.82
C ILE A 102 -7.79 9.23 3.19
N ASP A 103 -8.80 8.45 3.54
CA ASP A 103 -9.42 8.50 4.86
C ASP A 103 -8.42 8.14 5.98
N ASP A 104 -7.59 7.11 5.77
CA ASP A 104 -6.49 6.80 6.69
C ASP A 104 -5.51 7.99 6.83
N ILE A 105 -5.08 8.61 5.73
CA ILE A 105 -4.24 9.82 5.74
C ILE A 105 -4.89 10.93 6.58
N ASN A 106 -6.17 11.19 6.36
CA ASN A 106 -6.89 12.24 7.06
C ASN A 106 -7.02 11.96 8.57
N ILE A 107 -7.24 10.70 8.94
CA ILE A 107 -7.40 10.28 10.33
C ILE A 107 -6.08 10.35 11.11
N PHE A 108 -4.98 9.88 10.52
CA PHE A 108 -3.73 9.66 11.25
C PHE A 108 -2.66 10.75 11.04
N LEU A 109 -2.71 11.51 9.95
CA LEU A 109 -1.69 12.54 9.65
C LEU A 109 -2.24 13.98 9.65
N VAL A 110 -3.48 14.18 9.21
CA VAL A 110 -4.03 15.55 9.02
C VAL A 110 -4.78 16.05 10.26
N LYS A 111 -5.47 15.18 11.00
CA LYS A 111 -6.17 15.58 12.23
C LYS A 111 -5.27 15.48 13.46
N ASN A 112 -4.53 16.55 13.76
CA ASN A 112 -3.94 16.82 15.07
C ASN A 112 -4.03 18.31 15.46
N ASP A 113 -5.19 18.93 15.26
CA ASP A 113 -5.53 20.21 15.89
C ASP A 113 -6.88 20.09 16.62
N VAL A 114 -6.82 19.69 17.89
CA VAL A 114 -7.82 19.98 18.93
C VAL A 114 -7.08 20.50 20.15
#